data_AF-A0A661XU16-F1
#
_entry.id   AF-A0A661XU16-F1
#
_cell.length_a   1.000
_cell.length_b   1.000
_cell.length_c   1.000
_cell.angle_alpha   90.00
_cell.angle_beta   90.00
_cell.angle_gamma   90.00
#
_symmetry.space_group_name_H-M   'P 1'
#
loop_
_entity.id
_entity.type
_entity.pdbx_description
1 polymer ?
#
loop_
_entity_poly.entity_id
_entity_poly.type
_entity_poly.pdbx_seq_one_letter_code
_entity_poly.pdbx_strand_id
1 'polypeptide(L)'
;MPESNSYGLKKALGYFSLTNIVVADMIGAGIFTTSGLLLGQLHDPRLLLVLWVVGGGIALCGALSYSELGANFPKAGGEYV
;
A
#
# COMPACT_ATOMS: atom_id res chain seq x y z
N MET A 1 -13.98 -1.68 -40.37
CA MET A 1 -14.02 -2.49 -39.13
C MET A 1 -14.64 -1.61 -38.05
N PRO A 2 -15.75 -2.02 -37.40
CA PRO A 2 -16.61 -1.13 -36.60
C PRO A 2 -16.07 -0.86 -35.17
N GLU A 3 -16.44 0.31 -34.63
CA GLU A 3 -16.59 0.67 -33.21
C GLU A 3 -15.42 0.44 -32.21
N SER A 4 -14.39 1.29 -32.18
CA SER A 4 -13.61 1.50 -30.93
C SER A 4 -14.33 2.50 -30.05
N ASN A 5 -15.36 2.06 -29.32
CA ASN A 5 -16.00 2.90 -28.33
C ASN A 5 -15.03 3.20 -27.18
N SER A 6 -14.34 4.33 -27.30
CA SER A 6 -13.52 4.91 -26.24
C SER A 6 -14.46 5.37 -25.11
N TYR A 7 -14.89 4.44 -24.26
CA TYR A 7 -15.36 4.76 -22.91
C TYR A 7 -14.11 5.23 -22.13
N GLY A 8 -13.64 6.44 -22.44
CA GLY A 8 -12.51 7.05 -21.74
C GLY A 8 -12.89 7.24 -20.29
N LEU A 9 -12.26 6.46 -19.39
CA LEU A 9 -12.43 6.62 -17.96
C LEU A 9 -12.17 8.08 -17.60
N LYS A 10 -13.19 8.75 -17.04
CA LYS A 10 -13.04 10.13 -16.58
C LYS A 10 -12.07 10.12 -15.40
N LYS A 11 -10.96 10.87 -15.51
CA LYS A 11 -10.01 11.08 -14.40
C LYS A 11 -10.70 11.89 -13.30
N ALA A 12 -11.47 11.20 -12.45
CA ALA A 12 -12.23 11.78 -11.35
C ALA A 12 -11.58 11.54 -9.98
N LEU A 13 -10.59 10.66 -9.91
CA LEU A 13 -9.86 10.37 -8.68
C LEU A 13 -8.84 11.49 -8.41
N GLY A 14 -9.15 12.32 -7.41
CA GLY A 14 -8.21 13.30 -6.86
C GLY A 14 -7.31 12.69 -5.78
N TYR A 15 -6.34 13.48 -5.31
CA TYR A 15 -5.35 13.06 -4.31
C TYR A 15 -5.97 12.40 -3.07
N PHE A 16 -7.01 13.01 -2.49
CA PHE A 16 -7.66 12.49 -1.29
C PHE A 16 -8.32 11.12 -1.52
N SER A 17 -8.97 10.94 -2.68
CA SER A 17 -9.60 9.67 -3.01
C SER A 17 -8.56 8.57 -3.23
N LEU A 18 -7.44 8.90 -3.89
CA LEU A 18 -6.34 7.96 -4.12
C LEU A 18 -5.66 7.56 -2.80
N THR A 19 -5.34 8.52 -1.94
CA THR A 19 -4.74 8.24 -0.63
C THR A 19 -5.64 7.32 0.21
N ASN A 20 -6.94 7.60 0.26
CA ASN A 20 -7.87 6.76 1.02
C ASN A 20 -7.95 5.33 0.50
N ILE A 21 -7.87 5.12 -0.82
CA ILE A 21 -7.84 3.78 -1.41
C ILE A 21 -6.59 3.04 -0.96
N VAL A 22 -5.41 3.68 -1.02
CA VAL A 22 -4.16 3.07 -0.55
C VAL A 22 -4.19 2.76 0.94
N VAL A 23 -4.75 3.65 1.76
CA VAL A 23 -4.90 3.40 3.21
C VAL A 23 -5.84 2.22 3.47
N ALA A 24 -6.95 2.11 2.73
CA ALA A 24 -7.88 0.99 2.85
C ALA A 24 -7.26 -0.34 2.42
N ASP A 25 -6.40 -0.33 1.40
CA ASP A 25 -5.67 -1.50 0.92
C ASP A 25 -4.59 -1.96 1.92
N MET A 26 -3.90 -1.01 2.57
CA MET A 26 -2.84 -1.31 3.55
C MET A 26 -3.38 -1.88 4.86
N ILE A 27 -4.56 -1.43 5.33
CA ILE A 27 -5.15 -1.90 6.59
C ILE A 27 -5.88 -3.22 6.35
N GLY A 28 -5.14 -4.33 6.46
CA GLY A 28 -5.67 -5.70 6.34
C GLY A 28 -5.71 -6.48 7.65
N ALA A 29 -5.95 -7.79 7.55
CA ALA A 29 -5.96 -8.71 8.70
C ALA A 29 -4.61 -8.81 9.44
N GLY A 30 -3.51 -8.37 8.79
CA GLY A 30 -2.15 -8.45 9.34
C GLY A 30 -1.97 -7.77 10.70
N ILE A 31 -2.70 -6.68 10.98
CA ILE A 31 -2.63 -6.03 12.30
C ILE A 31 -3.08 -6.95 13.43
N PHE A 32 -4.04 -7.84 13.18
CA PHE A 32 -4.56 -8.77 14.18
C PHE A 32 -3.80 -10.10 14.17
N THR A 33 -3.55 -10.67 12.99
CA THR A 33 -2.92 -11.98 12.86
C THR A 33 -1.44 -11.93 13.23
N THR A 34 -0.67 -11.04 12.62
CA THR A 34 0.79 -10.96 12.83
C THR A 34 1.09 -10.50 14.24
N SER A 35 0.44 -9.44 14.73
CA SER A 35 0.64 -8.95 16.09
C SER A 35 0.26 -9.99 17.14
N GLY A 36 -0.85 -10.73 16.95
CA GLY A 36 -1.25 -11.80 17.86
C GLY A 36 -0.24 -12.95 17.91
N LEU A 37 0.30 -13.34 16.75
CA LEU A 37 1.31 -14.40 16.67
C LEU A 37 2.63 -13.98 17.31
N LEU A 38 3.06 -12.73 17.10
CA LEU A 38 4.25 -12.17 17.73
C LEU A 38 4.08 -12.02 19.24
N LEU A 39 2.93 -11.56 19.72
CA LEU A 39 2.69 -11.42 21.16
C LEU A 39 2.76 -12.78 21.87
N GLY A 40 2.26 -13.84 21.23
CA GLY A 40 2.34 -15.22 21.74
C GLY A 40 3.76 -15.82 21.74
N GLN A 41 4.70 -15.27 20.96
CA GLN A 41 6.09 -15.72 20.94
C GLN A 41 6.99 -14.87 21.85
N LEU A 42 6.88 -13.55 21.75
CA LEU A 42 7.71 -12.59 22.50
C LEU A 42 7.25 -12.42 23.95
N HIS A 43 5.96 -12.61 24.23
CA HIS A 43 5.30 -12.35 25.52
C HIS A 43 5.53 -10.94 26.10
N ASP A 44 6.10 -10.01 25.32
CA ASP A 44 6.39 -8.64 25.74
C ASP A 44 5.78 -7.62 24.75
N PRO A 45 4.84 -6.76 25.21
CA PRO A 45 4.16 -5.80 24.35
C PRO A 45 5.03 -4.62 23.93
N ARG A 46 6.12 -4.30 24.66
CA ARG A 46 7.00 -3.18 24.31
C ARG A 46 7.88 -3.54 23.13
N LEU A 47 8.40 -4.77 23.12
CA LEU A 47 9.16 -5.30 21.99
C LEU A 47 8.30 -5.39 20.71
N LEU A 48 7.01 -5.73 20.84
CA LEU A 48 6.08 -5.70 19.70
C LEU A 48 5.99 -4.29 19.08
N LEU A 49 5.82 -3.24 19.90
CA LEU A 49 5.73 -1.87 19.41
C LEU A 49 7.02 -1.41 18.72
N VAL A 50 8.19 -1.77 19.28
CA VAL A 50 9.48 -1.46 18.65
C VAL A 50 9.59 -2.13 17.28
N LEU A 51 9.21 -3.40 17.17
CA LEU A 51 9.23 -4.12 15.90
C LEU A 51 8.25 -3.52 14.89
N TRP A 52 7.11 -3.03 15.35
CA TRP A 52 6.13 -2.33 14.52
C TRP A 52 6.70 -1.02 13.96
N VAL A 53 7.40 -0.24 14.79
CA VAL A 53 8.09 0.98 14.35
C VAL A 53 9.19 0.68 13.35
N VAL A 54 9.99 -0.36 13.59
CA VAL A 54 11.06 -0.79 12.67
C VAL A 54 10.46 -1.28 11.34
N GLY A 55 9.43 -2.13 11.39
CA GLY A 55 8.72 -2.63 10.22
C GLY A 55 8.06 -1.50 9.41
N GLY A 56 7.43 -0.55 10.10
CA GLY A 56 6.88 0.66 9.49
C GLY A 56 7.94 1.52 8.80
N GLY A 57 9.12 1.65 9.41
CA GLY A 57 10.26 2.34 8.79
C GLY A 57 10.73 1.67 7.49
N ILE A 58 10.85 0.33 7.49
CA ILE A 58 11.22 -0.43 6.29
C ILE A 58 10.14 -0.28 5.20
N ALA A 59 8.86 -0.37 5.57
CA ALA A 59 7.74 -0.19 4.64
C ALA A 59 7.73 1.22 4.02
N LEU A 60 8.04 2.26 4.81
CA LEU A 60 8.13 3.64 4.33
C LEU A 60 9.25 3.81 3.30
N CYS A 61 10.43 3.21 3.53
CA CYS A 61 11.52 3.21 2.55
C CYS A 61 11.10 2.54 1.23
N GLY A 62 10.38 1.41 1.32
CA GLY A 62 9.82 0.73 0.15
C GLY A 62 8.80 1.61 -0.59
N ALA A 63 7.89 2.24 0.14
CA ALA A 63 6.87 3.12 -0.43
C ALA A 63 7.47 4.33 -1.16
N LEU A 64 8.53 4.94 -0.61
CA LEU A 64 9.25 6.04 -1.28
C LEU A 64 9.90 5.56 -2.58
N SER A 65 10.60 4.43 -2.54
CA SER A 65 11.23 3.85 -3.73
C SER A 65 10.19 3.55 -4.82
N TYR A 66 9.04 3.00 -4.42
CA TYR A 66 7.94 2.70 -5.32
C TYR A 66 7.25 3.96 -5.87
N SER A 67 7.18 5.03 -5.06
CA SER A 67 6.60 6.31 -5.49
C SER A 67 7.45 7.00 -6.56
N GLU A 68 8.77 6.89 -6.48
CA GLU A 68 9.69 7.43 -7.49
C GLU A 68 9.53 6.68 -8.81
N LEU A 69 9.42 5.35 -8.75
CA LEU A 69 9.16 4.51 -9.92
C LEU A 69 7.81 4.83 -10.56
N GLY A 70 6.75 4.93 -9.76
CA GLY A 70 5.40 5.27 -10.22
C GLY A 70 5.29 6.68 -10.82
N ALA A 71 6.09 7.64 -10.33
CA ALA A 71 6.19 8.97 -10.91
C ALA A 71 6.89 8.95 -12.27
N ASN A 72 7.90 8.09 -12.45
CA ASN A 72 8.65 7.96 -13.70
C ASN A 72 7.89 7.19 -14.79
N PHE A 73 7.00 6.26 -14.40
CA PHE A 73 6.17 5.48 -15.32
C PHE A 73 4.66 5.72 -15.08
N PRO A 74 4.09 6.88 -15.48
CA PRO A 74 2.70 7.25 -15.23
C PRO A 74 1.74 6.59 -16.24
N LYS A 75 1.85 5.27 -16.42
CA LYS A 75 0.94 4.45 -17.22
C LYS A 75 -0.02 3.71 -16.28
N ALA A 76 -1.24 3.46 -16.76
CA ALA A 76 -2.17 2.64 -16.01
C ALA A 76 -1.69 1.17 -16.08
N GLY A 77 -1.10 0.69 -14.99
CA GLY A 77 -0.53 -0.65 -14.88
C GLY A 77 0.14 -0.89 -13.52
N GLY A 78 0.27 -2.15 -13.11
CA GLY A 78 1.01 -2.56 -11.91
C GLY A 78 2.49 -2.85 -12.21
N GLU A 79 3.18 -3.62 -11.37
CA GLU A 79 4.60 -4.00 -11.55
C GLU A 79 4.92 -4.67 -12.90
N TYR A 80 3.91 -5.17 -13.61
CA TYR A 80 4.07 -5.94 -14.85
C TYR A 80 4.03 -5.08 -16.13
N VAL A 81 3.73 -3.78 -16.06
CA VAL A 81 3.43 -2.92 -17.23
C VAL A 81 4.42 -1.77 -17.35
#